data_AF-A0A7S2E4V2-F1
#
_entry.id   AF-A0A7S2E4V2-F1
#
_cell.length_a   1.000
_cell.length_b   1.000
_cell.length_c   1.000
_cell.angle_alpha   90.00
_cell.angle_beta   90.00
_cell.angle_gamma   90.00
#
_symmetry.space_group_name_H-M   'P 1'
#
loop_
_entity.id
_entity.type
_entity.pdbx_description
1 polymer ?
#
loop_
_entity_poly.entity_id
_entity_poly.type
_entity_poly.pdbx_seq_one_letter_code
_entity_poly.pdbx_strand_id
1 'polypeptide(L)'
;FFFHKRQQTSPQAPRSSHPALSLSSRIEQMHASAKKKTNMRNFSATFVAAMLLFSTILSPRNAAADGTSTTCDATSGENCASAANSSEKVQLFTMDHELFNIVNRFQQGSHKEFGRILDAGTGIQSFRWISTIIQQGKAGGFGELAASEYTAVTASEDIYKSVLKEALRIKTFRDGKIIYGNWESGDKSYKDDTQEQILQGEMYDTILADYLLGSVDGFSPYYQDLLYPRLVQHLKPGGRLYVTAIEPVPDSDEGDADVMCRVRKVRDACILLKGDRPYREYPLAWTLRHLEKAGLKVIDHETVPNYYDHNEIMRHISAARSTLKSFPSEALSTEMRLVLDELEEESKEKTEAAEGGRLQLGFHYVIAAELPVGEQDDQ
;
A
#
# COMPACT_ATOMS: atom_id res chain seq x y z
N PHE A 1 25.89 -52.61 53.47
CA PHE A 1 27.29 -52.21 53.26
C PHE A 1 27.34 -50.68 53.15
N PHE A 2 28.08 -50.08 54.09
CA PHE A 2 28.54 -48.68 54.22
C PHE A 2 27.57 -47.46 54.25
N PHE A 3 27.36 -47.03 55.50
CA PHE A 3 27.15 -45.69 56.06
C PHE A 3 27.64 -44.45 55.27
N HIS A 4 26.86 -43.36 55.26
CA HIS A 4 27.14 -42.21 56.14
C HIS A 4 25.97 -41.22 56.30
N LYS A 5 25.92 -40.67 57.51
CA LYS A 5 24.93 -39.80 58.13
C LYS A 5 25.47 -38.37 58.11
N ARG A 6 24.68 -37.36 57.73
CA ARG A 6 24.91 -35.96 58.13
C ARG A 6 23.58 -35.24 58.34
N GLN A 7 23.31 -34.89 59.60
CA GLN A 7 22.36 -33.86 60.01
C GLN A 7 23.01 -32.49 59.78
N GLN A 8 22.25 -31.52 59.25
CA GLN A 8 22.48 -30.10 59.51
C GLN A 8 21.13 -29.38 59.61
N THR A 9 21.11 -28.44 60.53
CA THR A 9 20.01 -27.67 61.12
C THR A 9 19.57 -26.47 60.25
N SER A 10 18.27 -26.14 60.30
CA SER A 10 17.64 -24.97 59.66
C SER A 10 18.22 -23.61 60.09
N PRO A 11 17.95 -22.56 59.30
CA PRO A 11 17.13 -21.46 59.84
C PRO A 11 15.91 -21.13 58.96
N GLN A 12 14.77 -20.91 59.62
CA GLN A 12 13.52 -20.44 59.03
C GLN A 12 13.67 -19.00 58.49
N ALA A 13 13.28 -18.78 57.23
CA ALA A 13 13.07 -17.45 56.66
C ALA A 13 11.62 -16.97 56.94
N PRO A 14 11.39 -15.65 57.09
CA PRO A 14 10.08 -15.10 57.44
C PRO A 14 9.09 -15.25 56.28
N ARG A 15 7.92 -15.82 56.56
CA ARG A 15 6.77 -15.86 55.65
C ARG A 15 6.18 -14.46 55.52
N SER A 16 6.39 -13.81 54.38
CA SER A 16 5.61 -12.64 53.99
C SER A 16 4.22 -13.09 53.50
N SER A 17 3.20 -12.75 54.28
CA SER A 17 1.81 -12.93 53.91
C SER A 17 1.38 -11.81 52.96
N HIS A 18 1.59 -12.01 51.66
CA HIS A 18 0.86 -11.27 50.63
C HIS A 18 -0.34 -12.11 50.18
N PRO A 19 -1.56 -11.57 50.16
CA PRO A 19 -2.72 -12.31 49.69
C PRO A 19 -2.55 -12.60 48.19
N ALA A 20 -2.61 -13.87 47.83
CA ALA A 20 -2.64 -14.29 46.43
C ALA A 20 -3.94 -13.76 45.81
N LEU A 21 -3.82 -12.75 44.96
CA LEU A 21 -4.91 -12.29 44.10
C LEU A 21 -5.42 -13.45 43.25
N SER A 22 -6.73 -13.64 43.23
CA SER A 22 -7.40 -14.66 42.42
C SER A 22 -7.04 -14.51 40.93
N LEU A 23 -7.12 -15.61 40.18
CA LEU A 23 -6.92 -15.59 38.73
C LEU A 23 -7.82 -14.55 38.03
N SER A 24 -9.04 -14.34 38.54
CA SER A 24 -9.99 -13.33 38.04
C SER A 24 -9.48 -11.90 38.22
N SER A 25 -8.89 -11.58 39.37
CA SER A 25 -8.37 -10.23 39.64
C SER A 25 -7.07 -9.92 38.86
N ARG A 26 -6.30 -10.96 38.49
CA ARG A 26 -5.18 -10.83 37.54
C ARG A 26 -5.66 -10.55 36.11
N ILE A 27 -6.75 -11.19 35.67
CA ILE A 27 -7.36 -10.96 34.35
C ILE A 27 -7.93 -9.55 34.27
N GLU A 28 -8.62 -9.07 35.32
CA GLU A 28 -9.13 -7.69 35.36
C GLU A 28 -8.01 -6.65 35.39
N GLN A 29 -6.91 -6.89 36.12
CA GLN A 29 -5.74 -6.00 36.07
C GLN A 29 -5.06 -6.01 34.70
N MET A 30 -5.02 -7.15 34.00
CA MET A 30 -4.51 -7.23 32.63
C MET A 30 -5.41 -6.47 31.64
N HIS A 31 -6.74 -6.58 31.76
CA HIS A 31 -7.69 -5.81 30.95
C HIS A 31 -7.64 -4.31 31.24
N ALA A 32 -7.49 -3.91 32.51
CA ALA A 32 -7.36 -2.50 32.91
C ALA A 32 -6.02 -1.90 32.44
N SER A 33 -4.93 -2.67 32.51
CA SER A 33 -3.60 -2.26 32.02
C SER A 33 -3.53 -2.22 30.49
N ALA A 34 -4.24 -3.12 29.81
CA ALA A 34 -4.43 -3.08 28.35
C ALA A 34 -5.24 -1.85 27.94
N LYS A 35 -6.37 -1.55 28.60
CA LYS A 35 -7.17 -0.34 28.35
C LYS A 35 -6.40 0.96 28.61
N LYS A 36 -5.53 0.99 29.63
CA LYS A 36 -4.70 2.16 29.94
C LYS A 36 -3.54 2.35 28.94
N LYS A 37 -3.05 1.27 28.32
CA LYS A 37 -2.03 1.33 27.24
C LYS A 37 -2.60 1.67 25.86
N THR A 38 -3.87 1.39 25.59
CA THR A 38 -4.53 1.77 24.32
C THR A 38 -4.83 3.26 24.18
N ASN A 39 -4.79 4.06 25.26
CA ASN A 39 -5.03 5.51 25.21
C ASN A 39 -3.77 6.39 25.02
N MET A 40 -2.61 5.79 24.77
CA MET A 40 -1.39 6.52 24.43
C MET A 40 -0.57 5.76 23.39
N ARG A 41 -0.97 5.84 22.12
CA ARG A 41 -0.04 5.67 21.00
C ARG A 41 -0.42 6.64 19.89
N ASN A 42 0.29 7.76 19.87
CA ASN A 42 0.52 8.53 18.66
C ASN A 42 1.15 7.57 17.64
N PHE A 43 0.34 7.09 16.70
CA PHE A 43 0.80 6.25 15.60
C PHE A 43 1.73 7.09 14.72
N SER A 44 2.97 6.64 14.61
CA SER A 44 4.07 7.44 14.07
C SER A 44 3.96 7.58 12.54
N ALA A 45 3.92 8.83 12.07
CA ALA A 45 3.96 9.28 10.67
C ALA A 45 5.17 8.77 9.83
N THR A 46 6.06 7.95 10.40
CA THR A 46 7.29 7.51 9.73
C THR A 46 7.09 6.34 8.76
N PHE A 47 6.01 5.55 8.90
CA PHE A 47 5.80 4.35 8.06
C PHE A 47 5.07 4.66 6.73
N VAL A 48 4.21 5.69 6.71
CA VAL A 48 3.51 6.16 5.50
C VAL A 48 4.48 6.83 4.51
N ALA A 49 5.55 7.45 5.00
CA ALA A 49 6.59 8.04 4.16
C ALA A 49 7.29 7.01 3.24
N ALA A 50 7.40 5.74 3.66
CA ALA A 50 7.95 4.68 2.81
C ALA A 50 7.02 4.35 1.63
N MET A 51 5.70 4.32 1.85
CA MET A 51 4.68 4.06 0.81
C MET A 51 4.51 5.21 -0.20
N LEU A 52 4.61 6.47 0.25
CA LEU A 52 4.62 7.63 -0.66
C LEU A 52 5.86 7.67 -1.57
N LEU A 53 6.97 7.04 -1.14
CA LEU A 53 8.16 6.86 -1.97
C LEU A 53 8.02 5.68 -2.95
N PHE A 54 7.33 4.59 -2.59
CA PHE A 54 7.05 3.47 -3.52
C PHE A 54 6.23 3.89 -4.75
N SER A 55 5.39 4.91 -4.60
CA SER A 55 4.47 5.40 -5.62
C SER A 55 4.94 6.69 -6.32
N THR A 56 6.24 6.98 -6.38
CA THR A 56 6.74 8.19 -7.09
C THR A 56 7.82 7.98 -8.14
N ILE A 57 8.35 6.79 -8.43
CA ILE A 57 9.46 6.68 -9.42
C ILE A 57 9.34 5.40 -10.27
N LEU A 58 8.49 5.44 -11.29
CA LEU A 58 8.71 4.76 -12.56
C LEU A 58 8.74 5.86 -13.63
N SER A 59 9.93 6.38 -13.91
CA SER A 59 10.20 7.26 -15.06
C SER A 59 11.64 7.00 -15.51
N PRO A 60 11.85 6.44 -16.71
CA PRO A 60 13.18 6.44 -17.30
C PRO A 60 13.53 7.86 -17.75
N ARG A 61 14.63 8.42 -17.22
CA ARG A 61 15.24 9.63 -17.79
C ARG A 61 15.99 9.22 -19.05
N ASN A 62 15.56 9.76 -20.20
CA ASN A 62 16.30 9.69 -21.45
C ASN A 62 17.69 10.33 -21.27
N ALA A 63 18.73 9.54 -21.52
CA ALA A 63 20.06 10.04 -21.77
C ALA A 63 20.08 10.70 -23.16
N ALA A 64 20.48 11.96 -23.23
CA ALA A 64 20.90 12.61 -24.46
C ALA A 64 22.28 13.24 -24.22
N ALA A 65 23.25 12.78 -25.01
CA ALA A 65 24.62 13.24 -25.03
C ALA A 65 24.79 14.51 -25.87
N ASP A 66 25.77 15.31 -25.46
CA ASP A 66 26.64 16.27 -26.15
C ASP A 66 26.21 17.00 -27.44
N GLY A 67 26.50 18.31 -27.44
CA GLY A 67 26.64 19.10 -28.67
C GLY A 67 26.71 20.62 -28.51
N THR A 68 27.90 21.14 -28.17
CA THR A 68 28.51 22.41 -28.64
C THR A 68 27.77 23.76 -28.57
N SER A 69 28.32 24.64 -27.71
CA SER A 69 28.65 26.08 -27.88
C SER A 69 28.13 26.83 -29.12
N THR A 70 27.39 27.94 -28.91
CA THR A 70 27.81 29.28 -29.39
C THR A 70 27.04 30.42 -28.70
N THR A 71 27.78 31.48 -28.39
CA THR A 71 27.39 32.80 -27.86
C THR A 71 26.68 33.71 -28.87
N CYS A 72 25.72 34.54 -28.44
CA CYS A 72 25.61 35.96 -28.87
C CYS A 72 24.55 36.78 -28.09
N ASP A 73 25.06 37.87 -27.52
CA ASP A 73 24.59 39.24 -27.32
C ASP A 73 23.12 39.70 -27.32
N ALA A 74 22.92 40.68 -26.44
CA ALA A 74 21.75 41.52 -26.22
C ALA A 74 21.58 42.63 -27.29
N THR A 75 20.34 43.03 -27.57
CA THR A 75 19.96 44.44 -27.79
C THR A 75 18.43 44.66 -27.85
N SER A 76 17.95 45.55 -26.97
CA SER A 76 16.92 46.61 -27.12
C SER A 76 15.62 46.42 -27.92
N GLY A 77 14.49 46.81 -27.32
CA GLY A 77 13.32 47.35 -28.05
C GLY A 77 11.99 47.28 -27.30
N GLU A 78 11.50 48.42 -26.81
CA GLU A 78 10.22 48.63 -26.11
C GLU A 78 8.99 48.47 -27.04
N ASN A 79 7.88 47.88 -26.56
CA ASN A 79 6.61 48.58 -26.22
C ASN A 79 5.34 47.68 -26.22
N CYS A 80 4.47 48.02 -25.25
CA CYS A 80 3.00 47.94 -25.21
C CYS A 80 2.26 46.58 -25.27
N ALA A 81 1.78 46.20 -24.08
CA ALA A 81 0.38 45.89 -23.76
C ALA A 81 -0.48 45.20 -24.84
N SER A 82 -0.71 43.91 -24.66
CA SER A 82 -2.06 43.36 -24.73
C SER A 82 -2.22 42.21 -23.73
N ALA A 83 -3.10 42.43 -22.77
CA ALA A 83 -3.61 41.37 -21.90
C ALA A 83 -4.53 40.49 -22.76
N ALA A 84 -4.10 39.28 -23.07
CA ALA A 84 -4.96 38.25 -23.62
C ALA A 84 -4.38 36.85 -23.36
N ASN A 85 -5.03 36.13 -22.45
CA ASN A 85 -5.09 34.67 -22.38
C ASN A 85 -3.79 33.91 -22.61
N SER A 86 -2.93 33.87 -21.58
CA SER A 86 -2.12 32.68 -21.36
C SER A 86 -3.06 31.53 -20.99
N SER A 87 -3.52 30.79 -21.99
CA SER A 87 -4.11 29.48 -21.80
C SER A 87 -3.04 28.62 -21.12
N GLU A 88 -3.10 28.53 -19.80
CA GLU A 88 -2.53 27.41 -19.05
C GLU A 88 -3.19 26.16 -19.62
N LYS A 89 -2.57 25.59 -20.66
CA LYS A 89 -2.77 24.19 -21.01
C LYS A 89 -2.30 23.43 -19.79
N VAL A 90 -3.26 23.05 -18.94
CA VAL A 90 -3.08 22.04 -17.92
C VAL A 90 -2.49 20.84 -18.65
N GLN A 91 -1.18 20.64 -18.52
CA GLN A 91 -0.50 19.43 -18.98
C GLN A 91 -1.15 18.28 -18.22
N LEU A 92 -2.12 17.64 -18.87
CA LEU A 92 -2.80 16.47 -18.35
C LEU A 92 -1.73 15.37 -18.23
N PHE A 93 -1.44 14.98 -17.01
CA PHE A 93 -0.38 14.04 -16.65
C PHE A 93 -0.54 12.72 -17.40
N THR A 94 0.39 12.41 -18.30
CA THR A 94 0.60 11.04 -18.80
C THR A 94 1.26 10.25 -17.66
N MET A 95 0.45 9.72 -16.75
CA MET A 95 0.93 8.77 -15.75
C MET A 95 1.07 7.40 -16.42
N ASP A 96 2.27 7.11 -16.93
CA ASP A 96 2.66 5.78 -17.38
C ASP A 96 2.89 4.88 -16.15
N HIS A 97 1.80 4.44 -15.53
CA HIS A 97 1.84 3.28 -14.63
C HIS A 97 1.37 2.09 -15.45
N GLU A 98 2.28 1.18 -15.77
CA GLU A 98 2.03 0.00 -16.60
C GLU A 98 0.80 -0.80 -16.14
N LEU A 99 0.58 -0.89 -14.83
CA LEU A 99 -0.60 -1.54 -14.24
C LEU A 99 -1.92 -0.84 -14.60
N PHE A 100 -1.97 0.50 -14.58
CA PHE A 100 -3.18 1.24 -14.97
C PHE A 100 -3.40 1.21 -16.48
N ASN A 101 -2.33 1.08 -17.28
CA ASN A 101 -2.48 0.80 -18.70
C ASN A 101 -3.12 -0.58 -18.94
N ILE A 102 -2.74 -1.60 -18.16
CA ILE A 102 -3.39 -2.92 -18.21
C ILE A 102 -4.88 -2.80 -17.80
N VAL A 103 -5.19 -2.09 -16.71
CA VAL A 103 -6.58 -1.82 -16.30
C VAL A 103 -7.37 -1.15 -17.44
N ASN A 104 -6.81 -0.11 -18.06
CA ASN A 104 -7.43 0.57 -19.19
C ASN A 104 -7.67 -0.39 -20.37
N ARG A 105 -6.69 -1.25 -20.72
CA ARG A 105 -6.85 -2.24 -21.81
C ARG A 105 -7.93 -3.27 -21.51
N PHE A 106 -7.96 -3.81 -20.29
CA PHE A 106 -9.01 -4.74 -19.87
C PHE A 106 -10.39 -4.09 -19.93
N GLN A 107 -10.50 -2.81 -19.55
CA GLN A 107 -11.76 -2.07 -19.64
C GLN A 107 -12.15 -1.86 -21.12
N GLN A 108 -11.23 -1.43 -21.98
CA GLN A 108 -11.48 -1.24 -23.41
C GLN A 108 -11.97 -2.52 -24.09
N GLY A 109 -11.31 -3.64 -23.81
CA GLY A 109 -11.69 -4.95 -24.36
C GLY A 109 -13.07 -5.45 -23.90
N SER A 110 -13.65 -4.83 -22.86
CA SER A 110 -14.99 -5.16 -22.39
C SER A 110 -16.11 -4.39 -23.08
N HIS A 111 -15.78 -3.32 -23.81
CA HIS A 111 -16.76 -2.38 -24.39
C HIS A 111 -17.74 -1.79 -23.36
N LYS A 112 -17.30 -1.64 -22.10
CA LYS A 112 -18.06 -1.00 -21.02
C LYS A 112 -17.34 0.26 -20.56
N GLU A 113 -18.11 1.27 -20.19
CA GLU A 113 -17.60 2.43 -19.45
C GLU A 113 -17.13 2.04 -18.04
N PHE A 114 -16.22 2.82 -17.45
CA PHE A 114 -15.90 2.67 -16.03
C PHE A 114 -17.09 3.04 -15.13
N GLY A 115 -17.95 3.96 -15.59
CA GLY A 115 -19.14 4.40 -14.87
C GLY A 115 -18.79 5.03 -13.52
N ARG A 116 -19.54 4.68 -12.47
CA ARG A 116 -19.24 5.09 -11.10
C ARG A 116 -18.09 4.25 -10.55
N ILE A 117 -16.98 4.88 -10.19
CA ILE A 117 -15.78 4.17 -9.72
C ILE A 117 -15.57 4.30 -8.21
N LEU A 118 -15.25 3.19 -7.56
CA LEU A 118 -14.74 3.14 -6.18
C LEU A 118 -13.25 2.83 -6.20
N ASP A 119 -12.43 3.75 -5.71
CA ASP A 119 -11.06 3.48 -5.30
C ASP A 119 -11.08 2.98 -3.85
N ALA A 120 -11.02 1.66 -3.69
CA ALA A 120 -11.21 1.03 -2.39
C ALA A 120 -10.00 1.19 -1.45
N GLY A 121 -8.85 1.64 -1.95
CA GLY A 121 -7.61 1.75 -1.19
C GLY A 121 -6.79 2.94 -1.66
N THR A 122 -7.41 4.12 -1.69
CA THR A 122 -6.87 5.24 -2.44
C THR A 122 -5.50 5.69 -1.95
N GLY A 123 -4.60 5.87 -2.92
CA GLY A 123 -3.33 6.56 -2.79
C GLY A 123 -3.25 7.74 -3.78
N ILE A 124 -2.17 8.51 -3.73
CA ILE A 124 -1.97 9.64 -4.65
C ILE A 124 -1.98 9.19 -6.12
N GLN A 125 -1.40 8.04 -6.44
CA GLN A 125 -1.30 7.56 -7.81
C GLN A 125 -2.64 7.09 -8.39
N SER A 126 -3.33 6.18 -7.70
CA SER A 126 -4.66 5.70 -8.11
C SER A 126 -5.64 6.86 -8.24
N PHE A 127 -5.61 7.81 -7.30
CA PHE A 127 -6.44 9.01 -7.34
C PHE A 127 -6.16 9.89 -8.57
N ARG A 128 -4.87 10.09 -8.92
CA ARG A 128 -4.49 10.82 -10.14
C ARG A 128 -4.99 10.12 -11.39
N TRP A 129 -4.82 8.80 -11.47
CA TRP A 129 -5.32 8.01 -12.60
C TRP A 129 -6.85 8.14 -12.74
N ILE A 130 -7.61 8.00 -11.64
CA ILE A 130 -9.06 8.19 -11.64
C ILE A 130 -9.46 9.60 -12.08
N SER A 131 -8.75 10.60 -11.58
CA SER A 131 -8.99 12.00 -11.96
C SER A 131 -8.77 12.22 -13.46
N THR A 132 -7.76 11.57 -14.04
CA THR A 132 -7.49 11.62 -15.48
C THR A 132 -8.64 11.01 -16.29
N ILE A 133 -9.11 9.81 -15.96
CA ILE A 133 -10.20 9.15 -16.71
C ILE A 133 -11.53 9.93 -16.60
N ILE A 134 -11.80 10.58 -15.46
CA ILE A 134 -12.97 11.45 -15.28
C ILE A 134 -12.87 12.72 -16.15
N GLN A 135 -11.74 13.42 -16.08
CA GLN A 135 -11.54 14.65 -16.84
C GLN A 135 -11.56 14.40 -18.35
N GLN A 136 -10.93 13.31 -18.80
CA GLN A 136 -10.94 12.94 -20.21
C GLN A 136 -12.31 12.45 -20.68
N GLY A 137 -13.06 11.74 -19.83
CA GLY A 137 -14.46 11.39 -20.10
C GLY A 137 -15.33 12.63 -20.33
N LYS A 138 -15.22 13.65 -19.47
CA LYS A 138 -15.94 14.92 -19.62
C LYS A 138 -15.53 15.72 -20.85
N ALA A 139 -14.27 15.63 -21.25
CA ALA A 139 -13.75 16.30 -22.45
C ALA A 139 -14.07 15.55 -23.75
N GLY A 140 -14.72 14.37 -23.68
CA GLY A 140 -14.96 13.49 -24.83
C GLY A 140 -13.69 12.83 -25.37
N GLY A 141 -12.56 12.93 -24.66
CA GLY A 141 -11.25 12.43 -25.08
C GLY A 141 -10.98 10.97 -24.75
N PHE A 142 -11.73 10.38 -23.80
CA PHE A 142 -11.57 8.97 -23.40
C PHE A 142 -12.55 8.01 -24.07
N GLY A 143 -13.37 8.48 -25.02
CA GLY A 143 -14.34 7.64 -25.73
C GLY A 143 -15.23 6.84 -24.77
N GLU A 144 -15.32 5.53 -25.00
CA GLU A 144 -16.13 4.56 -24.23
C GLU A 144 -15.57 4.22 -22.83
N LEU A 145 -14.51 4.89 -22.35
CA LEU A 145 -13.90 4.66 -21.03
C LEU A 145 -14.20 5.76 -20.02
N ALA A 146 -15.34 6.43 -20.15
CA ALA A 146 -15.67 7.49 -19.21
C ALA A 146 -15.93 6.92 -17.80
N ALA A 147 -15.40 7.62 -16.79
CA ALA A 147 -15.88 7.51 -15.41
C ALA A 147 -16.73 8.75 -15.11
N SER A 148 -17.89 8.56 -14.48
CA SER A 148 -18.85 9.63 -14.22
C SER A 148 -18.57 10.37 -12.91
N GLU A 149 -18.22 9.62 -11.86
CA GLU A 149 -17.84 10.13 -10.54
C GLU A 149 -16.96 9.11 -9.81
N TYR A 150 -16.27 9.58 -8.77
CA TYR A 150 -15.46 8.70 -7.92
C TYR A 150 -15.91 8.69 -6.45
N THR A 151 -15.64 7.58 -5.80
CA THR A 151 -15.51 7.51 -4.33
C THR A 151 -14.14 6.93 -4.01
N ALA A 152 -13.37 7.61 -3.16
CA ALA A 152 -12.02 7.21 -2.82
C ALA A 152 -11.90 6.97 -1.31
N VAL A 153 -11.54 5.76 -0.89
CA VAL A 153 -11.51 5.34 0.52
C VAL A 153 -10.07 5.09 0.96
N THR A 154 -9.68 5.65 2.10
CA THR A 154 -8.38 5.31 2.72
C THR A 154 -8.50 5.24 4.24
N ALA A 155 -7.78 4.27 4.83
CA ALA A 155 -7.68 4.11 6.28
C ALA A 155 -6.51 4.91 6.89
N SER A 156 -5.77 5.67 6.07
CA SER A 156 -4.65 6.51 6.52
C SER A 156 -5.03 7.99 6.48
N GLU A 157 -4.94 8.66 7.62
CA GLU A 157 -5.22 10.09 7.73
C GLU A 157 -4.26 10.95 6.90
N ASP A 158 -2.99 10.56 6.82
CA ASP A 158 -1.97 11.27 6.04
C ASP A 158 -2.22 11.13 4.54
N ILE A 159 -2.60 9.93 4.08
CA ILE A 159 -2.99 9.72 2.69
C ILE A 159 -4.29 10.47 2.39
N TYR A 160 -5.28 10.45 3.29
CA TYR A 160 -6.51 11.24 3.16
C TYR A 160 -6.20 12.73 2.94
N LYS A 161 -5.37 13.34 3.81
CA LYS A 161 -4.95 14.74 3.68
C LYS A 161 -4.23 15.00 2.37
N SER A 162 -3.37 14.07 1.94
CA SER A 162 -2.61 14.19 0.70
C SER A 162 -3.50 14.13 -0.54
N VAL A 163 -4.42 13.17 -0.59
CA VAL A 163 -5.40 12.99 -1.67
C VAL A 163 -6.37 14.17 -1.71
N LEU A 164 -6.82 14.67 -0.56
CA LEU A 164 -7.66 15.87 -0.49
C LEU A 164 -6.96 17.11 -1.06
N LYS A 165 -5.69 17.32 -0.67
CA LYS A 165 -4.87 18.42 -1.20
C LYS A 165 -4.69 18.28 -2.73
N GLU A 166 -4.47 17.06 -3.19
CA GLU A 166 -4.32 16.77 -4.61
C GLU A 166 -5.62 17.03 -5.39
N ALA A 167 -6.77 16.58 -4.89
CA ALA A 167 -8.09 16.81 -5.48
C ALA A 167 -8.41 18.30 -5.65
N LEU A 168 -8.03 19.12 -4.66
CA LEU A 168 -8.14 20.58 -4.74
C LEU A 168 -7.20 21.16 -5.80
N ARG A 169 -5.95 20.67 -5.85
CA ARG A 169 -4.92 21.12 -6.81
C ARG A 169 -5.34 20.86 -8.27
N ILE A 170 -5.89 19.68 -8.55
CA ILE A 170 -6.29 19.26 -9.90
C ILE A 170 -7.77 19.53 -10.21
N LYS A 171 -8.47 20.20 -9.29
CA LYS A 171 -9.88 20.64 -9.42
C LYS A 171 -10.89 19.50 -9.65
N THR A 172 -10.58 18.29 -9.18
CA THR A 172 -11.51 17.14 -9.23
C THR A 172 -12.29 16.92 -7.95
N PHE A 173 -12.06 17.72 -6.90
CA PHE A 173 -12.77 17.58 -5.62
C PHE A 173 -14.32 17.59 -5.73
N ARG A 174 -14.88 18.22 -6.78
CA ARG A 174 -16.33 18.26 -7.02
C ARG A 174 -16.87 17.07 -7.80
N ASP A 175 -15.99 16.18 -8.25
CA ASP A 175 -16.32 15.06 -9.15
C ASP A 175 -16.53 13.75 -8.39
N GLY A 176 -16.55 13.81 -7.07
CA GLY A 176 -16.65 12.65 -6.21
C GLY A 176 -16.43 12.99 -4.75
N LYS A 177 -16.15 11.96 -3.95
CA LYS A 177 -15.88 12.10 -2.51
C LYS A 177 -14.66 11.30 -2.08
N ILE A 178 -13.98 11.78 -1.05
CA ILE A 178 -12.84 11.13 -0.41
C ILE A 178 -13.24 10.83 1.03
N ILE A 179 -13.13 9.58 1.45
CA ILE A 179 -13.57 9.08 2.75
C ILE A 179 -12.36 8.59 3.54
N TYR A 180 -12.26 9.09 4.76
CA TYR A 180 -11.33 8.56 5.74
C TYR A 180 -12.04 7.49 6.58
N GLY A 181 -11.82 6.22 6.22
CA GLY A 181 -12.55 5.09 6.80
C GLY A 181 -11.83 3.77 6.60
N ASN A 182 -12.28 2.75 7.30
CA ASN A 182 -11.67 1.42 7.28
C ASN A 182 -12.72 0.35 6.97
N TRP A 183 -12.37 -0.62 6.11
CA TRP A 183 -13.30 -1.65 5.63
C TRP A 183 -13.82 -2.59 6.72
N GLU A 184 -13.04 -2.85 7.77
CA GLU A 184 -13.43 -3.66 8.93
C GLU A 184 -14.28 -2.85 9.91
N SER A 185 -13.81 -1.65 10.28
CA SER A 185 -14.37 -0.91 11.44
C SER A 185 -15.36 0.20 11.07
N GLY A 186 -15.61 0.47 9.79
CA GLY A 186 -16.52 1.54 9.34
C GLY A 186 -15.87 2.93 9.26
N ASP A 187 -16.72 3.95 9.13
CA ASP A 187 -16.30 5.35 8.99
C ASP A 187 -15.69 5.87 10.29
N LYS A 188 -14.50 6.48 10.22
CA LYS A 188 -13.83 7.08 11.40
C LYS A 188 -13.96 8.60 11.46
N SER A 189 -14.61 9.21 10.49
CA SER A 189 -14.80 10.66 10.39
C SER A 189 -15.97 11.18 11.24
N TYR A 190 -16.92 10.31 11.60
CA TYR A 190 -18.05 10.65 12.45
C TYR A 190 -17.74 10.39 13.93
N LYS A 191 -17.95 11.42 14.76
CA LYS A 191 -17.83 11.36 16.24
C LYS A 191 -19.05 10.73 16.92
N ASP A 192 -19.83 9.95 16.18
CA ASP A 192 -21.02 9.27 16.70
C ASP A 192 -20.70 7.78 16.81
N ASP A 193 -21.06 7.16 17.93
CA ASP A 193 -20.72 5.76 18.26
C ASP A 193 -21.52 4.75 17.39
N THR A 194 -22.25 5.20 16.37
CA THR A 194 -22.88 4.35 15.38
C THR A 194 -21.81 3.88 14.40
N GLN A 195 -21.33 2.63 14.56
CA GLN A 195 -20.46 1.97 13.59
C GLN A 195 -21.20 1.65 12.29
N GLU A 196 -21.62 2.69 11.56
CA GLU A 196 -22.15 2.53 10.22
C GLU A 196 -21.03 2.06 9.31
N GLN A 197 -21.30 0.97 8.59
CA GLN A 197 -20.37 0.46 7.60
C GLN A 197 -20.17 1.52 6.52
N ILE A 198 -18.91 1.81 6.18
CA ILE A 198 -18.62 2.74 5.07
C ILE A 198 -19.40 2.31 3.82
N LEU A 199 -20.00 3.29 3.14
CA LEU A 199 -20.69 3.11 1.87
C LEU A 199 -21.94 2.22 1.93
N GLN A 200 -22.60 2.08 3.08
CA GLN A 200 -23.81 1.27 3.19
C GLN A 200 -24.87 1.67 2.13
N GLY A 201 -25.30 0.69 1.33
CA GLY A 201 -26.28 0.87 0.26
C GLY A 201 -25.73 1.50 -1.03
N GLU A 202 -24.45 1.87 -1.07
CA GLU A 202 -23.83 2.42 -2.27
C GLU A 202 -23.28 1.32 -3.19
N MET A 203 -23.56 1.46 -4.48
CA MET A 203 -23.17 0.51 -5.53
C MET A 203 -22.35 1.22 -6.61
N TYR A 204 -21.43 0.49 -7.23
CA TYR A 204 -20.47 1.00 -8.22
C TYR A 204 -20.43 0.10 -9.46
N ASP A 205 -20.14 0.70 -10.61
CA ASP A 205 -19.95 -0.02 -11.86
C ASP A 205 -18.54 -0.62 -11.91
N THR A 206 -17.56 0.10 -11.37
CA THR A 206 -16.18 -0.34 -11.23
C THR A 206 -15.67 -0.17 -9.80
N ILE A 207 -14.95 -1.16 -9.29
CA ILE A 207 -14.13 -1.04 -8.09
C ILE A 207 -12.66 -1.25 -8.47
N LEU A 208 -11.77 -0.38 -8.01
CA LEU A 208 -10.33 -0.55 -8.05
C LEU A 208 -9.82 -0.84 -6.63
N ALA A 209 -9.14 -1.97 -6.47
CA ALA A 209 -8.41 -2.34 -5.26
C ALA A 209 -6.90 -2.30 -5.57
N ASP A 210 -6.34 -1.08 -5.61
CA ASP A 210 -4.92 -0.85 -5.95
C ASP A 210 -4.02 -1.11 -4.74
N TYR A 211 -3.25 -2.20 -4.75
CA TYR A 211 -2.42 -2.66 -3.62
C TYR A 211 -3.12 -2.75 -2.26
N LEU A 212 -4.46 -2.81 -2.28
CA LEU A 212 -5.27 -2.74 -1.07
C LEU A 212 -5.05 -3.98 -0.20
N LEU A 213 -5.09 -5.18 -0.80
CA LEU A 213 -4.96 -6.46 -0.09
C LEU A 213 -3.68 -6.53 0.74
N GLY A 214 -2.54 -6.14 0.15
CA GLY A 214 -1.25 -6.13 0.85
C GLY A 214 -1.17 -5.11 1.99
N SER A 215 -1.93 -4.03 1.86
CA SER A 215 -2.01 -2.95 2.85
C SER A 215 -2.90 -3.30 4.03
N VAL A 216 -3.88 -4.21 3.88
CA VAL A 216 -4.88 -4.52 4.92
C VAL A 216 -4.25 -4.91 6.26
N ASP A 217 -3.15 -5.67 6.30
CA ASP A 217 -2.58 -6.12 7.59
C ASP A 217 -2.10 -4.98 8.48
N GLY A 218 -1.73 -3.85 7.87
CA GLY A 218 -1.31 -2.64 8.58
C GLY A 218 -2.46 -1.86 9.21
N PHE A 219 -3.70 -2.03 8.73
CA PHE A 219 -4.87 -1.24 9.14
C PHE A 219 -5.98 -2.07 9.79
N SER A 220 -6.15 -3.32 9.37
CA SER A 220 -7.15 -4.30 9.81
C SER A 220 -6.55 -5.71 9.80
N PRO A 221 -5.73 -6.05 10.81
CA PRO A 221 -5.10 -7.35 10.89
C PRO A 221 -6.11 -8.50 10.81
N TYR A 222 -5.79 -9.53 10.03
CA TYR A 222 -6.62 -10.74 9.84
C TYR A 222 -7.95 -10.51 9.07
N TYR A 223 -8.10 -9.41 8.35
CA TYR A 223 -9.31 -9.11 7.56
C TYR A 223 -9.17 -9.47 6.06
N GLN A 224 -8.02 -10.01 5.64
CA GLN A 224 -7.69 -10.18 4.22
C GLN A 224 -8.62 -11.16 3.48
N ASP A 225 -9.07 -12.22 4.14
CA ASP A 225 -10.02 -13.19 3.59
C ASP A 225 -11.46 -12.65 3.53
N LEU A 226 -11.77 -11.61 4.31
CA LEU A 226 -13.05 -10.92 4.35
C LEU A 226 -13.13 -9.72 3.40
N LEU A 227 -11.99 -9.27 2.87
CA LEU A 227 -11.90 -8.08 2.03
C LEU A 227 -12.78 -8.17 0.77
N TYR A 228 -12.61 -9.22 -0.05
CA TYR A 228 -13.36 -9.32 -1.31
C TYR A 228 -14.86 -9.53 -1.09
N PRO A 229 -15.32 -10.42 -0.19
CA PRO A 229 -16.74 -10.49 0.18
C PRO A 229 -17.31 -9.14 0.61
N ARG A 230 -16.52 -8.33 1.33
CA ARG A 230 -16.91 -6.97 1.74
C ARG A 230 -17.03 -6.02 0.55
N LEU A 231 -16.08 -6.01 -0.37
CA LEU A 231 -16.09 -5.11 -1.54
C LEU A 231 -17.19 -5.48 -2.55
N VAL A 232 -17.46 -6.78 -2.75
CA VAL A 232 -18.48 -7.27 -3.69
C VAL A 232 -19.88 -6.75 -3.34
N GLN A 233 -20.17 -6.47 -2.07
CA GLN A 233 -21.43 -5.86 -1.64
C GLN A 233 -21.68 -4.46 -2.23
N HIS A 234 -20.65 -3.83 -2.78
CA HIS A 234 -20.73 -2.53 -3.43
C HIS A 234 -20.62 -2.61 -4.96
N LEU A 235 -20.55 -3.82 -5.54
CA LEU A 235 -20.41 -3.98 -6.97
C LEU A 235 -21.78 -4.27 -7.60
N LYS A 236 -22.17 -3.50 -8.62
CA LYS A 236 -23.41 -3.76 -9.37
C LYS A 236 -23.34 -5.13 -10.07
N PRO A 237 -24.47 -5.82 -10.30
CA PRO A 237 -24.50 -6.98 -11.19
C PRO A 237 -23.92 -6.63 -12.56
N GLY A 238 -22.99 -7.43 -13.07
CA GLY A 238 -22.24 -7.17 -14.30
C GLY A 238 -21.12 -6.13 -14.18
N GLY A 239 -20.94 -5.54 -12.99
CA GLY A 239 -19.86 -4.61 -12.65
C GLY A 239 -18.52 -5.32 -12.49
N ARG A 240 -17.44 -4.54 -12.51
CA ARG A 240 -16.07 -5.05 -12.53
C ARG A 240 -15.22 -4.61 -11.34
N LEU A 241 -14.47 -5.54 -10.78
CA LEU A 241 -13.42 -5.32 -9.80
C LEU A 241 -12.05 -5.50 -10.47
N TYR A 242 -11.21 -4.48 -10.35
CA TYR A 242 -9.80 -4.55 -10.68
C TYR A 242 -8.98 -4.69 -9.41
N VAL A 243 -8.04 -5.63 -9.40
CA VAL A 243 -7.07 -5.80 -8.32
C VAL A 243 -5.68 -5.60 -8.90
N THR A 244 -4.88 -4.72 -8.29
CA THR A 244 -3.43 -4.69 -8.51
C THR A 244 -2.74 -5.14 -7.23
N ALA A 245 -1.65 -5.90 -7.36
CA ALA A 245 -0.83 -6.30 -6.24
C ALA A 245 0.55 -6.76 -6.74
N ILE A 246 1.39 -7.20 -5.80
CA ILE A 246 2.72 -7.74 -6.06
C ILE A 246 2.80 -9.17 -5.53
N GLU A 247 3.50 -10.04 -6.27
CA GLU A 247 3.83 -11.39 -5.82
C GLU A 247 4.76 -11.31 -4.59
N PRO A 248 4.55 -12.15 -3.56
CA PRO A 248 5.46 -12.19 -2.43
C PRO A 248 6.90 -12.47 -2.87
N VAL A 249 7.84 -11.68 -2.35
CA VAL A 249 9.27 -11.96 -2.51
C VAL A 249 9.56 -13.33 -1.90
N PRO A 250 10.21 -14.25 -2.64
CA PRO A 250 10.49 -15.60 -2.15
C PRO A 250 11.47 -15.57 -0.97
N ASP A 251 11.54 -16.69 -0.24
CA ASP A 251 12.47 -16.82 0.88
C ASP A 251 13.94 -16.83 0.43
N SER A 252 14.24 -17.21 -0.81
CA SER A 252 15.57 -17.18 -1.42
C SER A 252 15.47 -17.17 -2.93
N ASP A 253 16.54 -16.74 -3.58
CA ASP A 253 16.75 -16.88 -5.03
C ASP A 253 18.10 -17.57 -5.29
N GLU A 254 18.26 -18.28 -6.42
CA GLU A 254 19.53 -18.93 -6.76
C GLU A 254 20.54 -17.97 -7.42
N GLY A 255 20.08 -16.80 -7.88
CA GLY A 255 20.89 -15.80 -8.57
C GLY A 255 21.19 -14.57 -7.72
N ASP A 256 21.67 -13.52 -8.40
CA ASP A 256 22.08 -12.26 -7.77
C ASP A 256 20.93 -11.52 -7.09
N ALA A 257 19.69 -11.82 -7.45
CA ALA A 257 18.50 -11.27 -6.82
C ALA A 257 18.28 -11.73 -5.36
N ASP A 258 19.00 -12.75 -4.88
CA ASP A 258 18.88 -13.23 -3.49
C ASP A 258 19.21 -12.13 -2.46
N VAL A 259 20.06 -11.16 -2.82
CA VAL A 259 20.34 -10.00 -1.96
C VAL A 259 19.04 -9.27 -1.60
N MET A 260 18.07 -9.17 -2.51
CA MET A 260 16.79 -8.54 -2.25
C MET A 260 15.89 -9.41 -1.35
N CYS A 261 15.92 -10.74 -1.51
CA CYS A 261 15.27 -11.69 -0.59
C CYS A 261 15.78 -11.50 0.85
N ARG A 262 17.10 -11.41 1.03
CA ARG A 262 17.73 -11.17 2.33
C ARG A 262 17.43 -9.79 2.90
N VAL A 263 17.47 -8.73 2.08
CA VAL A 263 17.06 -7.38 2.49
C VAL A 263 15.61 -7.36 3.00
N ARG A 264 14.67 -8.03 2.31
CA ARG A 264 13.27 -8.11 2.78
C ARG A 264 13.15 -8.84 4.11
N LYS A 265 13.83 -9.98 4.28
CA LYS A 265 13.85 -10.73 5.55
C LYS A 265 14.39 -9.89 6.69
N VAL A 266 15.52 -9.20 6.50
CA VAL A 266 16.14 -8.35 7.53
C VAL A 266 15.26 -7.14 7.85
N ARG A 267 14.68 -6.48 6.84
CA ARG A 267 13.74 -5.38 7.04
C ARG A 267 12.54 -5.79 7.89
N ASP A 268 11.92 -6.93 7.55
CA ASP A 268 10.73 -7.39 8.26
C ASP A 268 11.06 -7.85 9.68
N ALA A 269 12.23 -8.46 9.90
CA ALA A 269 12.74 -8.75 11.23
C ALA A 269 12.92 -7.45 12.04
N CYS A 270 13.47 -6.39 11.45
CA CYS A 270 13.61 -5.09 12.11
C CYS A 270 12.26 -4.49 12.51
N ILE A 271 11.26 -4.55 11.62
CA ILE A 271 9.90 -4.08 11.89
C ILE A 271 9.27 -4.86 13.05
N LEU A 272 9.41 -6.19 13.06
CA LEU A 272 8.90 -7.03 14.14
C LEU A 272 9.59 -6.76 15.47
N LEU A 273 10.91 -6.54 15.47
CA LEU A 273 11.71 -6.27 16.68
C LEU A 273 11.33 -4.94 17.35
N LYS A 274 10.88 -3.93 16.59
CA LYS A 274 10.31 -2.69 17.18
C LYS A 274 8.86 -2.84 17.65
N GLY A 275 8.23 -4.01 17.45
CA GLY A 275 6.87 -4.31 17.86
C GLY A 275 5.77 -3.88 16.89
N ASP A 276 6.13 -3.62 15.62
CA ASP A 276 5.18 -3.29 14.55
C ASP A 276 4.95 -4.50 13.62
N ARG A 277 3.97 -4.39 12.71
CA ARG A 277 3.64 -5.43 11.73
C ARG A 277 4.17 -5.07 10.34
N PRO A 278 4.88 -5.97 9.66
CA PRO A 278 5.19 -5.80 8.24
C PRO A 278 3.93 -5.97 7.40
N TYR A 279 3.87 -5.30 6.25
CA TYR A 279 2.88 -5.60 5.21
C TYR A 279 3.03 -7.03 4.72
N ARG A 280 1.94 -7.62 4.22
CA ARG A 280 1.88 -8.99 3.74
C ARG A 280 1.33 -9.02 2.34
N GLU A 281 2.20 -9.35 1.39
CA GLU A 281 1.77 -9.58 0.01
C GLU A 281 1.16 -10.97 -0.12
N TYR A 282 0.31 -11.16 -1.14
CA TYR A 282 -0.40 -12.40 -1.36
C TYR A 282 -0.15 -12.91 -2.79
N PRO A 283 0.12 -14.21 -2.98
CA PRO A 283 0.35 -14.77 -4.31
C PRO A 283 -0.83 -14.54 -5.25
N LEU A 284 -0.57 -14.33 -6.53
CA LEU A 284 -1.61 -14.22 -7.57
C LEU A 284 -2.62 -15.38 -7.47
N ALA A 285 -2.13 -16.61 -7.35
CA ALA A 285 -2.98 -17.80 -7.23
C ALA A 285 -3.89 -17.77 -5.99
N TRP A 286 -3.43 -17.19 -4.87
CA TRP A 286 -4.26 -17.02 -3.68
C TRP A 286 -5.37 -16.00 -3.92
N THR A 287 -5.03 -14.88 -4.54
CA THR A 287 -5.95 -13.79 -4.85
C THR A 287 -7.05 -14.25 -5.80
N LEU A 288 -6.71 -14.97 -6.87
CA LEU A 288 -7.67 -15.55 -7.82
C LEU A 288 -8.72 -16.42 -7.12
N ARG A 289 -8.29 -17.37 -6.28
CA ARG A 289 -9.21 -18.23 -5.52
C ARG A 289 -10.13 -17.46 -4.58
N HIS A 290 -9.66 -16.36 -3.99
CA HIS A 290 -10.47 -15.56 -3.05
C HIS A 290 -11.47 -14.66 -3.77
N LEU A 291 -11.14 -14.18 -4.97
CA LEU A 291 -12.09 -13.49 -5.85
C LEU A 291 -13.23 -14.43 -6.26
N GLU A 292 -12.90 -15.65 -6.69
CA GLU A 292 -13.90 -16.68 -7.04
C GLU A 292 -14.77 -17.06 -5.84
N LYS A 293 -14.15 -17.27 -4.67
CA LYS A 293 -14.87 -17.54 -3.41
C LYS A 293 -15.80 -16.40 -3.01
N ALA A 294 -15.50 -15.15 -3.40
CA ALA A 294 -16.36 -14.00 -3.18
C ALA A 294 -17.51 -13.88 -4.22
N GLY A 295 -17.66 -14.86 -5.12
CA GLY A 295 -18.73 -14.90 -6.12
C GLY A 295 -18.41 -14.15 -7.41
N LEU A 296 -17.17 -13.71 -7.60
CA LEU A 296 -16.72 -13.07 -8.83
C LEU A 296 -16.27 -14.10 -9.87
N LYS A 297 -16.47 -13.80 -11.14
CA LYS A 297 -15.85 -14.51 -12.26
C LYS A 297 -14.58 -13.78 -12.67
N VAL A 298 -13.43 -14.43 -12.56
CA VAL A 298 -12.19 -13.88 -13.13
C VAL A 298 -12.29 -13.87 -14.65
N ILE A 299 -12.09 -12.71 -15.26
CA ILE A 299 -12.15 -12.51 -16.71
C ILE A 299 -10.75 -12.62 -17.32
N ASP A 300 -9.78 -11.94 -16.70
CA ASP A 300 -8.41 -11.90 -17.19
C ASP A 300 -7.43 -11.54 -16.06
N HIS A 301 -6.15 -11.85 -16.26
CA HIS A 301 -5.07 -11.36 -15.43
C HIS A 301 -3.76 -11.27 -16.21
N GLU A 302 -2.89 -10.36 -15.81
CA GLU A 302 -1.59 -10.15 -16.42
C GLU A 302 -0.53 -9.88 -15.36
N THR A 303 0.70 -10.30 -15.64
CA THR A 303 1.86 -10.10 -14.77
C THR A 303 2.87 -9.18 -15.42
N VAL A 304 3.40 -8.23 -14.65
CA VAL A 304 4.46 -7.32 -15.05
C VAL A 304 5.72 -7.66 -14.24
N PRO A 305 6.83 -8.09 -14.88
CA PRO A 305 8.06 -8.41 -14.17
C PRO A 305 8.54 -7.24 -13.30
N ASN A 306 9.01 -7.55 -12.10
CA ASN A 306 9.55 -6.54 -11.21
C ASN A 306 11.07 -6.50 -11.29
N TYR A 307 11.62 -5.31 -11.28
CA TYR A 307 13.04 -5.04 -11.37
C TYR A 307 13.45 -4.15 -10.20
N TYR A 308 14.56 -4.49 -9.57
CA TYR A 308 15.12 -3.75 -8.45
C TYR A 308 16.45 -3.15 -8.86
N ASP A 309 16.52 -1.83 -8.94
CA ASP A 309 17.78 -1.10 -8.95
C ASP A 309 18.32 -0.89 -7.52
N HIS A 310 19.56 -0.42 -7.42
CA HIS A 310 20.19 -0.18 -6.11
C HIS A 310 19.40 0.81 -5.25
N ASN A 311 18.81 1.86 -5.85
CA ASN A 311 18.06 2.86 -5.10
C ASN A 311 16.78 2.26 -4.52
N GLU A 312 16.12 1.35 -5.24
CA GLU A 312 14.94 0.63 -4.77
C GLU A 312 15.29 -0.28 -3.59
N ILE A 313 16.36 -1.06 -3.69
CA ILE A 313 16.86 -1.90 -2.58
C ILE A 313 17.23 -1.02 -1.37
N MET A 314 17.88 0.11 -1.60
CA MET A 314 18.26 1.06 -0.56
C MET A 314 17.08 1.66 0.20
N ARG A 315 15.88 1.76 -0.41
CA ARG A 315 14.68 2.17 0.32
C ARG A 315 14.26 1.12 1.36
N HIS A 316 14.41 -0.17 1.05
CA HIS A 316 14.13 -1.24 2.01
C HIS A 316 15.14 -1.24 3.16
N ILE A 317 16.42 -1.07 2.85
CA ILE A 317 17.50 -0.95 3.85
C ILE A 317 17.27 0.28 4.75
N SER A 318 16.96 1.43 4.15
CA SER A 318 16.68 2.66 4.88
C SER A 318 15.45 2.54 5.78
N ALA A 319 14.40 1.87 5.30
CA ALA A 319 13.22 1.57 6.10
C ALA A 319 13.60 0.72 7.33
N ALA A 320 14.42 -0.31 7.16
CA ALA A 320 14.93 -1.12 8.27
C ALA A 320 15.76 -0.28 9.26
N ARG A 321 16.73 0.51 8.76
CA ARG A 321 17.59 1.39 9.58
C ARG A 321 16.78 2.38 10.42
N SER A 322 15.69 2.92 9.86
CA SER A 322 14.82 3.88 10.57
C SER A 322 14.20 3.30 11.86
N THR A 323 14.12 1.98 11.97
CA THR A 323 13.53 1.27 13.12
C THR A 323 14.53 0.98 14.24
N LEU A 324 15.83 0.99 13.94
CA LEU A 324 16.89 0.52 14.85
C LEU A 324 16.92 1.30 16.18
N LYS A 325 16.57 2.58 16.15
CA LYS A 325 16.47 3.45 17.34
C LYS A 325 15.36 3.05 18.32
N SER A 326 14.43 2.22 17.88
CA SER A 326 13.28 1.74 18.66
C SER A 326 13.49 0.32 19.18
N PHE A 327 14.66 -0.27 18.96
CA PHE A 327 14.96 -1.61 19.45
C PHE A 327 15.11 -1.61 20.98
N PRO A 328 14.77 -2.73 21.63
CA PRO A 328 14.88 -2.85 23.09
C PRO A 328 16.32 -2.98 23.59
N SER A 329 17.30 -3.25 22.71
CA SER A 329 18.70 -3.47 23.03
C SER A 329 19.60 -2.72 22.06
N GLU A 330 20.50 -1.90 22.59
CA GLU A 330 21.51 -1.18 21.80
C GLU A 330 22.50 -2.15 21.13
N ALA A 331 22.91 -3.21 21.84
CA ALA A 331 23.76 -4.24 21.25
C ALA A 331 23.09 -4.89 20.03
N LEU A 332 21.81 -5.25 20.13
CA LEU A 332 21.04 -5.80 19.00
C LEU A 332 20.91 -4.79 17.86
N SER A 333 20.69 -3.51 18.19
CA SER A 333 20.61 -2.42 17.21
C SER A 333 21.91 -2.26 16.42
N THR A 334 23.05 -2.40 17.09
CA THR A 334 24.38 -2.34 16.49
C THR A 334 24.64 -3.53 15.56
N GLU A 335 24.39 -4.77 16.02
CA GLU A 335 24.56 -5.96 15.18
C GLU A 335 23.67 -5.91 13.93
N MET A 336 22.41 -5.49 14.08
CA MET A 336 21.49 -5.38 12.95
C MET A 336 21.89 -4.28 11.96
N ARG A 337 22.56 -3.22 12.44
CA ARG A 337 23.13 -2.20 11.56
C ARG A 337 24.25 -2.77 10.69
N LEU A 338 25.15 -3.57 11.26
CA LEU A 338 26.24 -4.20 10.51
C LEU A 338 25.69 -5.10 9.38
N VAL A 339 24.66 -5.90 9.68
CA VAL A 339 23.99 -6.73 8.65
C VAL A 339 23.39 -5.87 7.52
N LEU A 340 22.79 -4.72 7.86
CA LEU A 340 22.23 -3.80 6.87
C LEU A 340 23.30 -3.10 6.03
N ASP A 341 24.44 -2.78 6.64
CA ASP A 341 25.59 -2.17 5.96
C ASP A 341 26.24 -3.18 4.99
N GLU A 342 26.38 -4.44 5.37
CA GLU A 342 26.84 -5.53 4.48
C GLU A 342 25.89 -5.74 3.30
N LEU A 343 24.57 -5.75 3.54
CA LEU A 343 23.57 -5.90 2.49
C LEU A 343 23.52 -4.70 1.53
N GLU A 344 23.84 -3.49 2.00
CA GLU A 344 23.95 -2.32 1.14
C GLU A 344 25.09 -2.49 0.14
N GLU A 345 26.30 -2.81 0.63
CA GLU A 345 27.47 -3.01 -0.24
C GLU A 345 27.25 -4.16 -1.22
N GLU A 346 26.70 -5.29 -0.76
CA GLU A 346 26.37 -6.40 -1.64
C GLU A 346 25.32 -6.01 -2.68
N SER A 347 24.26 -5.28 -2.28
CA SER A 347 23.22 -4.87 -3.23
C SER A 347 23.78 -3.98 -4.34
N LYS A 348 24.77 -3.14 -4.01
CA LYS A 348 25.47 -2.29 -4.96
C LYS A 348 26.30 -3.14 -5.93
N GLU A 349 27.13 -4.05 -5.41
CA GLU A 349 27.93 -4.97 -6.23
C GLU A 349 27.05 -5.76 -7.22
N LYS A 350 25.95 -6.35 -6.72
CA LYS A 350 25.03 -7.15 -7.54
C LYS A 350 24.31 -6.35 -8.60
N THR A 351 23.85 -5.14 -8.27
CA THR A 351 23.17 -4.28 -9.25
C THR A 351 24.15 -3.70 -10.27
N GLU A 352 25.38 -3.34 -9.89
CA GLU A 352 26.42 -2.88 -10.82
C GLU A 352 26.85 -3.97 -11.80
N ALA A 353 26.86 -5.24 -11.38
CA ALA A 353 27.17 -6.38 -12.23
C ALA A 353 26.03 -6.80 -13.17
N ALA A 354 24.79 -6.44 -12.83
CA ALA A 354 23.60 -6.84 -13.59
C ALA A 354 23.41 -6.01 -14.88
N GLU A 355 22.88 -6.65 -15.92
CA GLU A 355 22.54 -5.95 -17.16
C GLU A 355 21.53 -4.83 -16.90
N GLY A 356 21.84 -3.62 -17.35
CA GLY A 356 20.97 -2.44 -17.13
C GLY A 356 20.89 -1.97 -15.68
N GLY A 357 21.73 -2.48 -14.77
CA GLY A 357 21.79 -2.03 -13.38
C GLY A 357 20.65 -2.56 -12.50
N ARG A 358 19.97 -3.65 -12.89
CA ARG A 358 18.70 -4.08 -12.30
C ARG A 358 18.64 -5.58 -12.08
N LEU A 359 18.09 -5.98 -10.94
CA LEU A 359 17.84 -7.38 -10.58
C LEU A 359 16.35 -7.70 -10.79
N GLN A 360 16.06 -8.66 -11.66
CA GLN A 360 14.68 -9.12 -11.84
C GLN A 360 14.29 -10.09 -10.73
N LEU A 361 13.19 -9.81 -10.02
CA LEU A 361 12.69 -10.70 -8.97
C LEU A 361 11.19 -10.49 -8.74
N GLY A 362 10.42 -11.56 -8.92
CA GLY A 362 8.96 -11.51 -8.78
C GLY A 362 8.29 -10.67 -9.86
N PHE A 363 7.02 -10.34 -9.62
CA PHE A 363 6.20 -9.59 -10.57
C PHE A 363 5.05 -8.88 -9.85
N HIS A 364 4.57 -7.82 -10.46
CA HIS A 364 3.26 -7.24 -10.18
C HIS A 364 2.19 -7.99 -10.96
N TYR A 365 0.95 -7.96 -10.49
CA TYR A 365 -0.16 -8.53 -11.23
C TYR A 365 -1.39 -7.62 -11.21
N VAL A 366 -2.14 -7.68 -12.30
CA VAL A 366 -3.44 -7.03 -12.46
C VAL A 366 -4.47 -8.11 -12.75
N ILE A 367 -5.60 -8.08 -12.05
CA ILE A 367 -6.72 -9.02 -12.27
C ILE A 367 -7.96 -8.20 -12.60
N ALA A 368 -8.70 -8.62 -13.62
CA ALA A 368 -10.06 -8.17 -13.88
C ALA A 368 -11.04 -9.29 -13.51
N ALA A 369 -11.99 -8.99 -12.62
CA ALA A 369 -13.04 -9.91 -12.22
C ALA A 369 -14.41 -9.22 -12.28
N GLU A 370 -15.45 -9.93 -12.69
CA GLU A 370 -16.80 -9.39 -12.79
C GLU A 370 -17.76 -10.09 -11.83
N LEU A 371 -18.70 -9.32 -11.27
CA LEU A 371 -19.85 -9.90 -10.59
C LEU A 371 -20.81 -10.40 -11.66
N PRO A 372 -21.14 -11.71 -11.72
CA PRO A 372 -22.10 -12.20 -12.69
C PRO A 372 -23.42 -11.44 -12.59
N VAL A 373 -24.03 -11.12 -13.74
CA VAL A 373 -25.44 -10.76 -13.76
C VAL A 373 -26.17 -12.03 -13.33
N GLY A 374 -26.88 -12.01 -12.19
CA GLY A 374 -27.64 -13.17 -11.75
C GLY A 374 -28.47 -13.68 -12.92
N GLU A 375 -28.50 -15.00 -13.13
CA GLU A 375 -29.45 -15.59 -14.07
C GLU A 375 -30.82 -15.05 -13.66
N GLN A 376 -31.44 -14.24 -14.51
CA GLN A 376 -32.87 -14.09 -14.42
C GLN A 376 -33.38 -15.50 -14.66
N ASP A 377 -33.82 -16.16 -13.58
CA ASP A 377 -34.70 -17.30 -13.68
C ASP A 377 -35.91 -16.83 -14.50
N ASP A 378 -35.84 -17.01 -15.81
CA ASP A 378 -37.00 -17.03 -16.71
C ASP A 378 -37.83 -18.25 -16.29
N GLN A 379 -38.59 -18.11 -15.19
CA GLN A 379 -39.62 -19.05 -14.74
C GLN A 379 -41.01 -18.52 -15.01
#